data_AF-A0A7W3JGL0-F1
#
_entry.id   AF-A0A7W3JGL0-F1
#
_cell.length_a   1.000
_cell.length_b   1.000
_cell.length_c   1.000
_cell.angle_alpha   90.00
_cell.angle_beta   90.00
_cell.angle_gamma   90.00
#
_symmetry.space_group_name_H-M   'P 1'
#
loop_
_entity.id
_entity.type
_entity.pdbx_description
1 polymer ?
#
loop_
_entity_poly.entity_id
_entity_poly.type
_entity_poly.pdbx_seq_one_letter_code
_entity_poly.pdbx_strand_id
1 'polypeptide(L)'
;MTEWSTSGGASVGLTPDGSASRDSFLTVTFDGLAQGTTYTVSADIQVPAAQTSTALDARARRVVVYNAVENAALQSAAALNIAGDTRRLAVTFTVGANAPLIRLYNGSELAADVIRWDSVLITEAQNDQTYFDGSSDARTAASNPIQVVGYESNRESKNVFHDVLGGGQDAALSPAGLRTGTLTYKFLTEADAYECELMHSGTGVLKFRDDHLTTIGMAYVPDGSITRELNVEGRVFWLVSVAFREVIV
;
A
#
# COMPACT_ATOMS: atom_id res chain seq x y z
N MET A 1 7.27 -11.77 23.72
CA MET A 1 6.37 -12.04 22.58
C MET A 1 6.13 -10.68 21.94
N THR A 2 6.63 -10.44 20.73
CA THR A 2 6.50 -9.14 20.08
C THR A 2 5.04 -9.00 19.63
N GLU A 3 4.35 -7.97 20.11
CA GLU A 3 3.00 -7.68 19.64
C GLU A 3 3.08 -7.24 18.18
N TRP A 4 2.17 -7.74 17.34
CA TRP A 4 2.11 -7.35 15.93
C TRP A 4 1.67 -5.88 15.80
N SER A 5 2.19 -5.21 14.80
CA SER A 5 1.79 -3.89 14.32
C SER A 5 2.16 -3.80 12.83
N THR A 6 1.30 -3.20 12.01
CA THR A 6 1.61 -2.90 10.61
C THR A 6 2.67 -1.80 10.54
N SER A 7 2.58 -0.81 11.43
CA SER A 7 3.53 0.29 11.52
C SER A 7 3.80 0.65 12.98
N GLY A 8 4.99 1.18 13.28
CA GLY A 8 5.36 1.52 14.66
C GLY A 8 5.62 0.29 15.53
N GLY A 9 5.11 0.30 16.77
CA GLY A 9 5.41 -0.73 17.77
C GLY A 9 4.21 -1.21 18.58
N ALA A 10 2.99 -0.85 18.18
CA ALA A 10 1.77 -1.24 18.88
C ALA A 10 0.60 -1.35 17.90
N SER A 11 -0.37 -2.23 18.21
CA SER A 11 -1.67 -2.32 17.56
C SER A 11 -2.77 -2.47 18.61
N VAL A 12 -4.03 -2.34 18.20
CA VAL A 12 -5.15 -2.56 19.12
C VAL A 12 -5.62 -4.01 19.01
N GLY A 13 -5.39 -4.80 20.06
CA GLY A 13 -5.97 -6.12 20.23
C GLY A 13 -7.45 -6.03 20.61
N LEU A 14 -8.30 -6.78 19.92
CA LEU A 14 -9.72 -6.89 20.21
C LEU A 14 -10.05 -8.35 20.56
N THR A 15 -10.27 -8.57 21.85
CA THR A 15 -10.59 -9.89 22.44
C THR A 15 -12.03 -9.88 22.95
N PRO A 16 -12.91 -10.77 22.44
CA PRO A 16 -14.25 -10.94 23.00
C PRO A 16 -14.17 -11.39 24.46
N ASP A 17 -15.17 -11.06 25.26
CA ASP A 17 -15.19 -11.38 26.70
C ASP A 17 -15.66 -12.81 27.02
N GLY A 18 -16.13 -13.57 26.02
CA GLY A 18 -16.65 -14.93 26.21
C GLY A 18 -18.14 -15.01 26.57
N SER A 19 -18.89 -13.90 26.53
CA SER A 19 -20.25 -13.79 27.07
C SER A 19 -21.41 -14.14 26.12
N ALA A 20 -21.14 -14.87 25.03
CA ALA A 20 -22.06 -15.16 23.91
C ALA A 20 -22.45 -13.94 23.03
N SER A 21 -21.94 -12.74 23.34
CA SER A 21 -22.05 -11.59 22.44
C SER A 21 -21.04 -11.68 21.31
N ARG A 22 -21.50 -11.45 20.08
CA ARG A 22 -20.66 -11.41 18.87
C ARG A 22 -20.43 -9.99 18.36
N ASP A 23 -20.94 -9.01 19.08
CA ASP A 23 -20.86 -7.58 18.74
C ASP A 23 -19.63 -6.93 19.39
N SER A 24 -18.49 -7.63 19.36
CA SER A 24 -17.21 -7.06 19.78
C SER A 24 -16.58 -6.27 18.64
N PHE A 25 -16.43 -4.96 18.84
CA PHE A 25 -15.88 -4.03 17.86
C PHE A 25 -15.10 -2.89 18.50
N LEU A 26 -14.23 -2.26 17.73
CA LEU A 26 -13.70 -0.93 18.02
C LEU A 26 -14.54 0.11 17.29
N THR A 27 -14.85 1.22 17.95
CA THR A 27 -15.50 2.36 17.29
C THR A 27 -14.43 3.35 16.84
N VAL A 28 -14.50 3.75 15.58
CA VAL A 28 -13.67 4.83 15.02
C VAL A 28 -14.53 6.08 14.97
N THR A 29 -14.09 7.15 15.64
CA THR A 29 -14.81 8.42 15.69
C THR A 29 -13.97 9.49 15.01
N PHE A 30 -14.60 10.29 14.16
CA PHE A 30 -13.96 11.43 13.49
C PHE A 30 -14.95 12.58 13.38
N ASP A 31 -14.60 13.72 13.97
CA ASP A 31 -15.51 14.87 14.09
C ASP A 31 -15.58 15.73 12.81
N GLY A 32 -14.73 15.45 11.81
CA GLY A 32 -14.60 16.25 10.58
C GLY A 32 -15.36 15.72 9.36
N LEU A 33 -16.33 14.81 9.54
CA LEU A 33 -17.09 14.25 8.41
C LEU A 33 -18.18 15.23 7.95
N ALA A 34 -18.03 15.79 6.75
CA ALA A 34 -18.99 16.71 6.16
C ALA A 34 -20.16 15.97 5.50
N GLN A 35 -21.40 16.42 5.76
CA GLN A 35 -22.59 15.88 5.12
C GLN A 35 -22.53 16.02 3.59
N GLY A 36 -22.93 14.97 2.87
CA GLY A 36 -22.91 14.90 1.40
C GLY A 36 -21.55 14.54 0.82
N THR A 37 -20.49 14.56 1.64
CA THR A 37 -19.14 14.22 1.19
C THR A 37 -18.90 12.71 1.27
N THR A 38 -18.21 12.18 0.27
CA THR A 38 -17.80 10.78 0.20
C THR A 38 -16.45 10.60 0.86
N TYR A 39 -16.34 9.62 1.75
CA TYR A 39 -15.11 9.24 2.43
C TYR A 39 -14.83 7.75 2.24
N THR A 40 -13.57 7.36 2.41
CA THR A 40 -13.15 5.97 2.54
C THR A 40 -12.53 5.78 3.91
N VAL A 41 -13.07 4.86 4.70
CA VAL A 41 -12.39 4.36 5.89
C VAL A 41 -11.60 3.11 5.51
N SER A 42 -10.39 3.00 6.03
CA SER A 42 -9.54 1.82 5.87
C SER A 42 -8.76 1.50 7.15
N ALA A 43 -8.47 0.22 7.36
CA ALA A 43 -7.70 -0.26 8.50
C ALA A 43 -6.99 -1.57 8.15
N ASP A 44 -5.86 -1.84 8.79
CA ASP A 44 -5.17 -3.12 8.70
C ASP A 44 -5.67 -4.05 9.79
N ILE A 45 -5.92 -5.29 9.43
CA ILE A 45 -6.31 -6.36 10.35
C ILE A 45 -5.24 -7.44 10.36
N GLN A 46 -4.98 -8.00 11.54
CA GLN A 46 -4.32 -9.29 11.69
C GLN A 46 -5.27 -10.29 12.35
N VAL A 47 -5.26 -11.52 11.83
CA VAL A 47 -5.88 -12.71 12.41
C VAL A 47 -4.75 -13.62 12.92
N PRO A 48 -4.30 -13.48 14.19
CA PRO A 48 -3.14 -14.22 14.72
C PRO A 48 -3.33 -15.73 14.69
N ALA A 49 -4.55 -16.19 14.95
CA ALA A 49 -4.99 -17.57 14.82
C ALA A 49 -6.37 -17.57 14.16
N ALA A 50 -6.70 -18.63 13.43
CA ALA A 50 -8.04 -18.80 12.88
C ALA A 50 -9.06 -18.77 14.03
N GLN A 51 -10.10 -17.95 13.88
CA GLN A 51 -11.22 -17.90 14.81
C GLN A 51 -11.95 -19.24 14.78
N THR A 52 -12.22 -19.76 15.97
CA THR A 52 -12.75 -21.10 16.21
C THR A 52 -14.23 -21.10 16.56
N SER A 53 -14.82 -19.92 16.83
CA SER A 53 -16.26 -19.81 17.03
C SER A 53 -17.02 -20.38 15.84
N THR A 54 -17.96 -21.27 16.14
CA THR A 54 -18.89 -21.82 15.15
C THR A 54 -20.04 -20.87 14.83
N ALA A 55 -20.15 -19.76 15.57
CA ALA A 55 -21.25 -18.82 15.51
C ALA A 55 -20.81 -17.43 15.05
N LEU A 56 -19.77 -17.25 14.25
CA LEU A 56 -19.30 -15.92 13.82
C LEU A 56 -20.43 -15.00 13.29
N ASP A 57 -20.39 -13.73 13.67
CA ASP A 57 -21.28 -12.70 13.11
C ASP A 57 -21.03 -12.50 11.61
N ALA A 58 -22.04 -12.07 10.85
CA ALA A 58 -21.90 -11.75 9.43
C ALA A 58 -20.86 -10.63 9.17
N ARG A 59 -20.62 -9.78 10.18
CA ARG A 59 -19.66 -8.68 10.20
C ARG A 59 -18.27 -9.09 10.68
N ALA A 60 -18.05 -10.36 11.01
CA ALA A 60 -16.76 -10.82 11.54
C ALA A 60 -15.60 -10.47 10.60
N ARG A 61 -14.53 -9.91 11.19
CA ARG A 61 -13.30 -9.50 10.49
C ARG A 61 -13.54 -8.50 9.36
N ARG A 62 -14.47 -7.55 9.55
CA ARG A 62 -14.79 -6.50 8.57
C ARG A 62 -14.66 -5.10 9.16
N VAL A 63 -14.42 -4.15 8.26
CA VAL A 63 -14.73 -2.74 8.49
C VAL A 63 -16.20 -2.55 8.12
N VAL A 64 -16.98 -1.92 9.01
CA VAL A 64 -18.40 -1.67 8.81
C VAL A 64 -18.69 -0.20 9.08
N VAL A 65 -19.41 0.41 8.14
CA VAL A 65 -19.94 1.76 8.28
C VAL A 65 -21.45 1.63 8.39
N TYR A 66 -21.96 1.91 9.59
CA TYR A 66 -23.38 1.79 9.91
C TYR A 66 -24.03 3.18 9.95
N ASN A 67 -25.05 3.38 9.14
CA ASN A 67 -25.93 4.53 9.27
C ASN A 67 -27.15 4.13 10.11
N ALA A 68 -27.20 4.61 11.36
CA ALA A 68 -28.23 4.25 12.32
C ALA A 68 -29.64 4.71 11.92
N VAL A 69 -29.76 5.73 11.07
CA VAL A 69 -31.05 6.29 10.67
C VAL A 69 -31.62 5.59 9.44
N GLU A 70 -30.76 5.24 8.50
CA GLU A 70 -31.15 4.52 7.28
C GLU A 70 -31.21 2.99 7.50
N ASN A 71 -30.77 2.53 8.67
CA ASN A 71 -30.55 1.12 9.01
C ASN A 71 -29.77 0.36 7.92
N ALA A 72 -28.83 1.05 7.28
CA ALA A 72 -28.00 0.56 6.20
C ALA A 72 -26.57 0.39 6.69
N ALA A 73 -25.95 -0.74 6.32
CA ALA A 73 -24.55 -1.02 6.62
C ALA A 73 -23.79 -1.23 5.31
N LEU A 74 -22.74 -0.44 5.11
CA LEU A 74 -21.71 -0.72 4.11
C LEU A 74 -20.58 -1.47 4.82
N GLN A 75 -20.03 -2.48 4.16
CA GLN A 75 -19.02 -3.34 4.76
C GLN A 75 -17.98 -3.80 3.75
N SER A 76 -16.74 -3.95 4.22
CA SER A 76 -15.66 -4.50 3.42
C SER A 76 -15.88 -5.99 3.16
N ALA A 77 -15.08 -6.61 2.31
CA ALA A 77 -14.88 -8.07 2.38
C ALA A 77 -14.35 -8.45 3.78
N ALA A 78 -14.66 -9.67 4.25
CA ALA A 78 -14.06 -10.17 5.48
C ALA A 78 -12.61 -10.57 5.24
N ALA A 79 -11.76 -10.38 6.25
CA ALA A 79 -10.46 -11.04 6.27
C ALA A 79 -10.63 -12.57 6.28
N LEU A 80 -9.63 -13.28 5.78
CA LEU A 80 -9.66 -14.73 5.76
C LEU A 80 -9.56 -15.27 7.17
N ASN A 81 -10.27 -16.37 7.43
CA ASN A 81 -10.18 -17.04 8.72
C ASN A 81 -8.99 -18.00 8.76
N ILE A 82 -7.78 -17.48 8.59
CA ILE A 82 -6.55 -18.27 8.54
C ILE A 82 -5.53 -17.61 9.47
N ALA A 83 -4.78 -18.42 10.20
CA ALA A 83 -3.74 -17.93 11.10
C ALA A 83 -2.67 -17.14 10.34
N GLY A 84 -2.31 -15.98 10.87
CA GLY A 84 -1.34 -15.07 10.28
C GLY A 84 -1.88 -14.17 9.16
N ASP A 85 -3.16 -14.29 8.80
CA ASP A 85 -3.73 -13.42 7.76
C ASP A 85 -3.60 -11.95 8.16
N THR A 86 -3.00 -11.16 7.28
CA THR A 86 -2.78 -9.73 7.48
C THR A 86 -3.12 -8.99 6.19
N ARG A 87 -3.98 -7.97 6.26
CA ARG A 87 -4.41 -7.22 5.07
C ARG A 87 -5.04 -5.88 5.41
N ARG A 88 -5.08 -5.01 4.40
CA ARG A 88 -5.86 -3.77 4.39
C ARG A 88 -7.31 -4.04 4.02
N LEU A 89 -8.26 -3.52 4.81
CA LEU A 89 -9.68 -3.53 4.50
C LEU A 89 -10.18 -2.09 4.36
N ALA A 90 -11.15 -1.85 3.47
CA ALA A 90 -11.68 -0.52 3.22
C ALA A 90 -13.18 -0.53 2.91
N VAL A 91 -13.85 0.57 3.24
CA VAL A 91 -15.25 0.88 2.90
C VAL A 91 -15.37 2.33 2.48
N THR A 92 -15.85 2.57 1.27
CA THR A 92 -16.23 3.90 0.79
C THR A 92 -17.70 4.16 1.08
N PHE A 93 -18.01 5.33 1.63
CA PHE A 93 -19.36 5.73 2.03
C PHE A 93 -19.56 7.23 1.83
N THR A 94 -20.80 7.65 1.57
CA THR A 94 -21.19 9.06 1.55
C THR A 94 -21.85 9.39 2.88
N VAL A 95 -21.43 10.49 3.50
CA VAL A 95 -22.00 10.94 4.78
C VAL A 95 -23.40 11.46 4.53
N GLY A 96 -24.39 10.80 5.14
CA GLY A 96 -25.79 11.22 5.10
C GLY A 96 -26.08 12.40 6.03
N ALA A 97 -27.35 12.58 6.39
CA ALA A 97 -27.77 13.65 7.31
C ALA A 97 -27.24 13.52 8.74
N ASN A 98 -26.75 12.34 9.12
CA ASN A 98 -26.16 12.07 10.43
C ASN A 98 -24.80 11.41 10.25
N ALA A 99 -23.90 11.64 11.22
CA ALA A 99 -22.60 11.00 11.24
C ALA A 99 -22.75 9.47 11.31
N PRO A 100 -22.03 8.71 10.48
CA PRO A 100 -22.09 7.25 10.52
C PRO A 100 -21.31 6.71 11.72
N LEU A 101 -21.68 5.50 12.14
CA LEU A 101 -20.93 4.72 13.11
C LEU A 101 -19.95 3.81 12.37
N ILE A 102 -18.66 4.09 12.51
CA ILE A 102 -17.60 3.28 11.91
C ILE A 102 -17.11 2.27 12.94
N ARG A 103 -17.15 0.98 12.59
CA ARG A 103 -16.83 -0.14 13.47
C ARG A 103 -15.86 -1.11 12.83
N LEU A 104 -14.86 -1.53 13.61
CA LEU A 104 -13.89 -2.56 13.25
C LEU A 104 -14.23 -3.83 14.03
N TYR A 105 -14.74 -4.84 13.34
CA TYR A 105 -15.35 -6.00 13.99
C TYR A 105 -14.39 -7.16 14.22
N ASN A 106 -14.46 -7.74 15.42
CA ASN A 106 -14.02 -9.11 15.64
C ASN A 106 -15.09 -10.10 15.14
N GLY A 107 -16.30 -10.02 15.70
CA GLY A 107 -17.42 -10.84 15.30
C GLY A 107 -17.46 -12.26 15.88
N SER A 108 -16.52 -12.62 16.76
CA SER A 108 -16.57 -13.85 17.55
C SER A 108 -17.12 -13.58 18.96
N GLU A 109 -17.68 -14.61 19.56
CA GLU A 109 -18.08 -14.65 20.98
C GLU A 109 -17.01 -15.25 21.89
N LEU A 110 -15.94 -15.84 21.34
CA LEU A 110 -14.95 -16.58 22.11
C LEU A 110 -13.75 -15.71 22.48
N ALA A 111 -13.36 -15.73 23.75
CA ALA A 111 -12.18 -15.01 24.23
C ALA A 111 -10.84 -15.51 23.64
N ALA A 112 -10.83 -16.72 23.07
CA ALA A 112 -9.66 -17.25 22.35
C ALA A 112 -9.51 -16.64 20.94
N ASP A 113 -10.59 -16.10 20.36
CA ASP A 113 -10.62 -15.61 18.99
C ASP A 113 -10.16 -14.14 18.94
N VAL A 114 -8.89 -13.91 19.27
CA VAL A 114 -8.29 -12.57 19.25
C VAL A 114 -8.06 -12.10 17.82
N ILE A 115 -8.36 -10.84 17.53
CA ILE A 115 -7.87 -10.16 16.31
C ILE A 115 -7.16 -8.87 16.69
N ARG A 116 -6.41 -8.30 15.74
CA ARG A 116 -5.75 -7.01 15.94
C ARG A 116 -6.11 -6.06 14.80
N TRP A 117 -6.23 -4.79 15.13
CA TRP A 117 -6.42 -3.70 14.17
C TRP A 117 -5.31 -2.66 14.31
N ASP A 118 -4.90 -2.10 13.18
CA ASP A 118 -3.87 -1.07 13.12
C ASP A 118 -4.10 -0.10 11.94
N SER A 119 -3.35 1.01 11.93
CA SER A 119 -3.26 1.97 10.83
C SER A 119 -4.61 2.49 10.32
N VAL A 120 -5.54 2.79 11.23
CA VAL A 120 -6.88 3.29 10.86
C VAL A 120 -6.77 4.64 10.16
N LEU A 121 -7.35 4.76 8.98
CA LEU A 121 -7.34 5.97 8.16
C LEU A 121 -8.74 6.28 7.63
N ILE A 122 -9.11 7.56 7.62
CA ILE A 122 -10.30 8.06 6.93
C ILE A 122 -9.86 9.14 5.96
N THR A 123 -10.20 8.98 4.67
CA THR A 123 -9.87 9.93 3.61
C THR A 123 -11.11 10.41 2.90
N GLU A 124 -11.15 11.69 2.53
CA GLU A 124 -12.18 12.24 1.65
C GLU A 124 -11.92 11.81 0.20
N ALA A 125 -12.92 11.21 -0.45
CA ALA A 125 -12.81 10.64 -1.79
C ALA A 125 -12.66 11.68 -2.93
N GLN A 126 -12.61 12.97 -2.62
CA GLN A 126 -12.40 14.07 -3.58
C GLN A 126 -11.18 14.94 -3.30
N ASN A 127 -10.31 14.57 -2.36
CA ASN A 127 -9.07 15.31 -2.13
C ASN A 127 -7.87 14.54 -2.69
N ASP A 128 -7.33 15.05 -3.81
CA ASP A 128 -5.94 14.90 -4.25
C ASP A 128 -4.94 15.52 -3.22
N GLN A 129 -5.21 15.39 -1.93
CA GLN A 129 -4.34 15.86 -0.87
C GLN A 129 -3.45 14.70 -0.44
N THR A 130 -2.24 14.68 -1.00
CA THR A 130 -1.10 13.90 -0.52
C THR A 130 -0.86 14.21 0.96
N TYR A 131 -1.23 13.31 1.86
CA TYR A 131 -0.77 13.36 3.24
C TYR A 131 0.58 12.64 3.36
N PHE A 132 1.50 13.23 4.11
CA PHE A 132 2.84 12.69 4.37
C PHE A 132 2.77 11.84 5.65
N ASP A 133 2.08 10.70 5.61
CA ASP A 133 1.97 9.78 6.75
C ASP A 133 2.67 8.43 6.51
N GLY A 134 3.28 8.25 5.33
CA GLY A 134 4.00 7.03 5.00
C GLY A 134 3.11 5.81 4.74
N SER A 135 1.79 5.97 4.63
CA SER A 135 0.85 4.86 4.39
C SER A 135 -0.43 5.23 3.61
N SER A 136 -0.69 6.51 3.29
CA SER A 136 -1.87 6.86 2.50
C SER A 136 -1.63 6.59 1.01
N ASP A 137 -2.27 5.55 0.47
CA ASP A 137 -2.34 5.29 -0.97
C ASP A 137 -3.00 6.50 -1.67
N ALA A 138 -2.23 7.23 -2.47
CA ALA A 138 -2.78 7.51 -3.79
C ALA A 138 -2.95 6.13 -4.43
N ARG A 139 -4.15 5.75 -4.90
CA ARG A 139 -4.29 4.65 -5.88
C ARG A 139 -3.66 5.10 -7.21
N THR A 140 -2.37 5.39 -7.17
CA THR A 140 -1.45 4.99 -8.22
C THR A 140 -1.26 3.50 -7.97
N ALA A 141 -1.37 2.65 -8.98
CA ALA A 141 -1.02 1.24 -8.79
C ALA A 141 0.35 1.21 -8.07
N ALA A 142 0.41 0.59 -6.90
CA ALA A 142 1.59 0.53 -6.05
C ALA A 142 1.82 -0.95 -5.77
N SER A 143 3.01 -1.43 -6.12
CA SER A 143 3.50 -2.76 -5.78
C SER A 143 4.48 -2.53 -4.65
N ASN A 144 4.37 -3.36 -3.61
CA ASN A 144 5.22 -3.28 -2.43
C ASN A 144 6.28 -4.38 -2.51
N PRO A 145 7.35 -4.19 -3.28
CA PRO A 145 8.46 -5.14 -3.28
C PRO A 145 9.05 -5.22 -1.90
N ILE A 146 9.39 -6.43 -1.47
CA ILE A 146 10.03 -6.67 -0.19
C ILE A 146 11.44 -6.09 -0.20
N GLN A 147 12.05 -5.98 -1.38
CA GLN A 147 13.37 -5.37 -1.57
C GLN A 147 13.57 -4.96 -3.04
N VAL A 148 14.17 -3.80 -3.30
CA VAL A 148 14.83 -3.50 -4.58
C VAL A 148 16.18 -4.20 -4.56
N VAL A 149 16.36 -5.24 -5.38
CA VAL A 149 17.57 -6.09 -5.34
C VAL A 149 18.63 -5.66 -6.35
N GLY A 150 18.25 -4.79 -7.29
CA GLY A 150 19.15 -4.22 -8.28
C GLY A 150 18.68 -2.84 -8.71
N TYR A 151 19.64 -1.91 -8.81
CA TYR A 151 19.47 -0.59 -9.39
C TYR A 151 20.68 -0.31 -10.28
N GLU A 152 20.43 -0.08 -11.56
CA GLU A 152 21.43 0.45 -12.49
C GLU A 152 20.88 1.70 -13.15
N SER A 153 21.69 2.76 -13.22
CA SER A 153 21.33 3.96 -13.97
C SER A 153 22.52 4.56 -14.69
N ASN A 154 22.26 5.07 -15.88
CA ASN A 154 23.19 5.81 -16.70
C ASN A 154 22.65 7.24 -16.96
N ARG A 155 23.56 8.18 -17.21
CA ARG A 155 23.25 9.51 -17.75
C ARG A 155 24.18 9.78 -18.91
N GLU A 156 23.60 10.01 -20.08
CA GLU A 156 24.38 10.41 -21.24
C GLU A 156 24.96 11.81 -21.01
N SER A 157 26.30 11.92 -21.05
CA SER A 157 26.97 13.20 -21.12
C SER A 157 26.69 13.83 -22.47
N LYS A 158 26.25 15.09 -22.49
CA LYS A 158 25.99 15.85 -23.72
C LYS A 158 27.12 16.83 -24.05
N ASN A 159 28.25 16.72 -23.36
CA ASN A 159 29.42 17.52 -23.66
C ASN A 159 29.98 17.12 -25.02
N VAL A 160 30.37 18.11 -25.82
CA VAL A 160 31.01 17.91 -27.11
C VAL A 160 32.46 18.34 -26.99
N PHE A 161 33.38 17.45 -27.36
CA PHE A 161 34.82 17.71 -27.35
C PHE A 161 35.32 17.93 -28.77
N HIS A 162 36.13 18.96 -28.96
CA HIS A 162 36.80 19.26 -30.21
C HIS A 162 38.31 19.25 -30.02
N ASP A 163 39.02 18.56 -30.90
CA ASP A 163 40.48 18.62 -30.92
C ASP A 163 40.92 19.92 -31.60
N VAL A 164 41.80 20.67 -30.94
CA VAL A 164 42.28 21.97 -31.42
C VAL A 164 43.65 21.81 -32.07
N LEU A 165 43.85 22.49 -33.21
CA LEU A 165 45.14 22.55 -33.90
C LEU A 165 46.23 23.08 -32.95
N GLY A 166 47.26 22.27 -32.70
CA GLY A 166 48.34 22.57 -31.76
C GLY A 166 48.38 21.70 -30.51
N GLY A 167 47.42 20.78 -30.32
CA GLY A 167 47.52 19.71 -29.30
C GLY A 167 46.76 19.96 -28.00
N GLY A 168 45.59 20.61 -28.06
CA GLY A 168 44.68 20.78 -26.92
C GLY A 168 43.25 20.30 -27.24
N GLN A 169 42.37 20.28 -26.24
CA GLN A 169 40.97 19.91 -26.38
C GLN A 169 40.08 21.08 -25.93
N ASP A 170 39.16 21.49 -26.80
CA ASP A 170 38.08 22.42 -26.47
C ASP A 170 36.82 21.63 -26.09
N ALA A 171 36.03 22.15 -25.16
CA ALA A 171 34.85 21.47 -24.65
C ALA A 171 33.65 22.42 -24.61
N ALA A 172 32.61 22.08 -25.37
CA ALA A 172 31.30 22.67 -25.23
C ALA A 172 30.52 21.91 -24.15
N LEU A 173 30.22 22.59 -23.05
CA LEU A 173 29.53 21.99 -21.90
C LEU A 173 28.01 22.05 -22.09
N SER A 174 27.35 20.92 -21.84
CA SER A 174 25.90 20.82 -21.85
C SER A 174 25.45 19.98 -20.65
N PRO A 175 24.32 20.32 -19.99
CA PRO A 175 23.78 19.48 -18.92
C PRO A 175 23.62 18.03 -19.40
N ALA A 176 24.01 17.08 -18.54
CA ALA A 176 23.80 15.67 -18.80
C ALA A 176 22.30 15.36 -18.99
N GLY A 177 22.01 14.29 -19.74
CA GLY A 177 20.65 13.76 -19.85
C GLY A 177 20.07 13.33 -18.50
N LEU A 178 18.74 13.13 -18.48
CA LEU A 178 18.05 12.50 -17.35
C LEU A 178 18.47 11.02 -17.24
N ARG A 179 18.32 10.43 -16.05
CA ARG A 179 18.70 9.02 -15.84
C ARG A 179 17.88 8.10 -16.76
N THR A 180 18.55 7.08 -17.28
CA THR A 180 17.90 5.88 -17.83
C THR A 180 18.50 4.66 -17.16
N GLY A 181 17.83 3.52 -17.18
CA GLY A 181 18.38 2.31 -16.57
C GLY A 181 17.35 1.23 -16.33
N THR A 182 17.64 0.33 -15.40
CA THR A 182 16.74 -0.78 -15.02
C THR A 182 16.53 -0.80 -13.51
N LEU A 183 15.26 -0.86 -13.10
CA LEU A 183 14.85 -1.12 -11.71
C LEU A 183 14.50 -2.60 -11.57
N THR A 184 15.11 -3.30 -10.60
CA THR A 184 14.82 -4.71 -10.32
C THR A 184 14.24 -4.89 -8.92
N TYR A 185 13.00 -5.31 -8.89
CA TYR A 185 12.17 -5.50 -7.71
C TYR A 185 12.08 -6.97 -7.32
N LYS A 186 12.00 -7.27 -6.02
CA LYS A 186 11.79 -8.64 -5.51
C LYS A 186 10.51 -8.77 -4.71
N PHE A 187 9.81 -9.86 -4.98
CA PHE A 187 8.55 -10.22 -4.36
C PHE A 187 8.61 -11.67 -3.85
N LEU A 188 7.93 -11.95 -2.74
CA LEU A 188 7.80 -13.32 -2.23
C LEU A 188 6.69 -14.10 -2.96
N THR A 189 5.67 -13.41 -3.46
CA THR A 189 4.52 -14.04 -4.09
C THR A 189 4.43 -13.69 -5.58
N GLU A 190 3.81 -14.58 -6.35
CA GLU A 190 3.55 -14.36 -7.77
C GLU A 190 2.53 -13.24 -7.99
N ALA A 191 1.54 -13.15 -7.10
CA ALA A 191 0.48 -12.15 -7.16
C ALA A 191 1.04 -10.72 -7.02
N ASP A 192 1.92 -10.48 -6.04
CA ASP A 192 2.52 -9.16 -5.86
C ASP A 192 3.44 -8.78 -7.03
N ALA A 193 4.17 -9.76 -7.58
CA ALA A 193 4.99 -9.56 -8.77
C ALA A 193 4.14 -9.22 -10.00
N TYR A 194 2.95 -9.85 -10.14
CA TYR A 194 2.01 -9.55 -11.21
C TYR A 194 1.46 -8.11 -11.11
N GLU A 195 1.05 -7.67 -9.92
CA GLU A 195 0.56 -6.30 -9.72
C GLU A 195 1.64 -5.26 -10.04
N CYS A 196 2.90 -5.57 -9.76
CA CYS A 196 4.04 -4.72 -10.16
C CYS A 196 4.19 -4.62 -11.68
N GLU A 197 4.12 -5.76 -12.38
CA GLU A 197 4.15 -5.80 -13.85
C GLU A 197 2.98 -5.00 -14.44
N LEU A 198 1.77 -5.17 -13.88
CA LEU A 198 0.56 -4.48 -14.32
C LEU A 198 0.65 -2.97 -14.11
N MET A 199 1.16 -2.52 -12.96
CA MET A 199 1.44 -1.10 -12.70
C MET A 199 2.33 -0.50 -13.79
N HIS A 200 3.48 -1.13 -14.05
CA HIS A 200 4.47 -0.61 -14.99
C HIS A 200 4.00 -0.74 -16.44
N SER A 201 3.07 -1.64 -16.74
CA SER A 201 2.42 -1.74 -18.06
C SER A 201 1.35 -0.65 -18.29
N GLY A 202 0.99 0.08 -17.23
CA GLY A 202 0.03 1.17 -17.30
C GLY A 202 0.56 2.43 -17.99
N THR A 203 -0.33 3.38 -18.24
CA THR A 203 0.01 4.67 -18.83
C THR A 203 0.11 5.74 -17.75
N GLY A 204 1.31 6.24 -17.46
CA GLY A 204 1.49 7.29 -16.47
C GLY A 204 2.95 7.56 -16.09
N VAL A 205 3.18 8.68 -15.42
CA VAL A 205 4.46 8.98 -14.77
C VAL A 205 4.44 8.35 -13.38
N LEU A 206 5.42 7.50 -13.12
CA LEU A 206 5.62 6.82 -11.84
C LEU A 206 6.62 7.59 -10.99
N LYS A 207 6.51 7.46 -9.66
CA LYS A 207 7.47 8.02 -8.72
C LYS A 207 8.16 6.90 -7.99
N PHE A 208 9.48 6.92 -8.01
CA PHE A 208 10.31 6.03 -7.22
C PHE A 208 10.86 6.81 -6.03
N ARG A 209 10.80 6.20 -4.84
CA ARG A 209 11.36 6.72 -3.60
C ARG A 209 11.82 5.54 -2.74
N ASP A 210 12.96 5.72 -2.07
CA ASP A 210 13.49 4.79 -1.08
C ASP A 210 13.93 5.61 0.13
N ASP A 211 13.50 5.22 1.34
CA ASP A 211 13.79 5.97 2.57
C ASP A 211 15.21 5.71 3.11
N HIS A 212 15.89 4.66 2.64
CA HIS A 212 17.27 4.34 3.00
C HIS A 212 18.26 4.84 1.94
N LEU A 213 17.85 4.83 0.67
CA LEU A 213 18.63 5.34 -0.46
C LEU A 213 18.02 6.64 -0.97
N THR A 214 18.22 7.73 -0.24
CA THR A 214 17.54 9.01 -0.54
C THR A 214 17.94 9.65 -1.87
N THR A 215 19.04 9.23 -2.49
CA THR A 215 19.57 9.81 -3.73
C THR A 215 18.97 9.24 -5.01
N ILE A 216 18.24 8.12 -4.93
CA ILE A 216 17.72 7.43 -6.12
C ILE A 216 16.30 7.87 -6.49
N GLY A 217 15.63 8.66 -5.63
CA GLY A 217 14.28 9.13 -5.87
C GLY A 217 14.13 9.90 -7.19
N MET A 218 13.03 9.65 -7.92
CA MET A 218 12.75 10.27 -9.23
C MET A 218 11.31 10.12 -9.66
N ALA A 219 10.89 10.96 -10.61
CA ALA A 219 9.78 10.64 -11.50
C ALA A 219 10.31 9.97 -12.77
N TYR A 220 9.66 8.92 -13.23
CA TYR A 220 10.08 8.15 -14.39
C TYR A 220 8.89 7.58 -15.17
N VAL A 221 9.17 7.15 -16.39
CA VAL A 221 8.27 6.31 -17.19
C VAL A 221 8.99 5.01 -17.54
N PRO A 222 8.28 3.88 -17.60
CA PRO A 222 8.78 2.67 -18.23
C PRO A 222 9.15 2.96 -19.69
N ASP A 223 10.38 2.62 -20.07
CA ASP A 223 10.95 2.87 -21.40
C ASP A 223 11.80 1.67 -21.82
N GLY A 224 11.19 0.74 -22.55
CA GLY A 224 11.80 -0.53 -22.95
C GLY A 224 10.98 -1.73 -22.47
N SER A 225 11.66 -2.73 -21.92
CA SER A 225 11.03 -3.98 -21.48
C SER A 225 10.64 -3.98 -20.00
N ILE A 226 9.52 -4.64 -19.72
CA ILE A 226 9.11 -5.08 -18.38
C ILE A 226 9.18 -6.61 -18.39
N THR A 227 9.91 -7.19 -17.45
CA THR A 227 10.04 -8.65 -17.34
C THR A 227 9.69 -9.11 -15.93
N ARG A 228 9.09 -10.30 -15.83
CA ARG A 228 8.84 -10.98 -14.56
C ARG A 228 9.39 -12.39 -14.63
N GLU A 229 10.18 -12.76 -13.63
CA GLU A 229 10.91 -14.03 -13.59
C GLU A 229 10.80 -14.68 -12.21
N LEU A 230 10.60 -16.01 -12.19
CA LEU A 230 10.70 -16.81 -10.97
C LEU A 230 12.16 -17.21 -10.78
N ASN A 231 12.79 -16.72 -9.71
CA ASN A 231 14.11 -17.20 -9.31
C ASN A 231 13.93 -18.45 -8.44
N VAL A 232 14.53 -19.55 -8.89
CA VAL A 232 14.53 -20.86 -8.20
C VAL A 232 15.89 -21.23 -7.63
N GLU A 233 16.91 -20.40 -7.81
CA GLU A 233 18.26 -20.65 -7.29
C GLU A 233 18.38 -20.19 -5.84
N GLY A 234 18.44 -21.16 -4.92
CA GLY A 234 18.59 -20.93 -3.49
C GLY A 234 17.24 -20.74 -2.79
N ARG A 235 16.69 -19.52 -2.79
CA ARG A 235 15.36 -19.25 -2.22
C ARG A 235 14.40 -18.90 -3.34
N VAL A 236 13.19 -19.44 -3.29
CA VAL A 236 12.15 -19.13 -4.27
C VAL A 236 11.62 -17.72 -4.05
N PHE A 237 11.77 -16.85 -5.04
CA PHE A 237 11.20 -15.50 -5.06
C PHE A 237 11.00 -15.03 -6.51
N TRP A 238 10.21 -13.98 -6.68
CA TRP A 238 9.93 -13.37 -7.98
C TRP A 238 10.74 -12.11 -8.16
N LEU A 239 11.26 -11.89 -9.36
CA LEU A 239 11.91 -10.66 -9.79
C LEU A 239 11.06 -9.98 -10.86
N VAL A 240 10.93 -8.66 -10.76
CA VAL A 240 10.37 -7.82 -11.83
C VAL A 240 11.42 -6.79 -12.22
N SER A 241 11.80 -6.75 -13.50
CA SER A 241 12.76 -5.77 -14.01
C SER A 241 12.10 -4.82 -14.99
N VAL A 242 12.33 -3.52 -14.82
CA VAL A 242 11.68 -2.45 -15.56
C VAL A 242 12.75 -1.51 -16.10
N ALA A 243 12.88 -1.45 -17.43
CA ALA A 243 13.66 -0.40 -18.07
C ALA A 243 12.95 0.96 -17.92
N PHE A 244 13.67 2.00 -17.51
CA PHE A 244 13.10 3.30 -17.18
C PHE A 244 13.81 4.47 -17.86
N ARG A 245 13.07 5.57 -17.99
CA ARG A 245 13.58 6.91 -18.27
C ARG A 245 13.04 7.91 -17.25
N GLU A 246 13.94 8.61 -16.57
CA GLU A 246 13.62 9.71 -15.66
C GLU A 246 13.02 10.88 -16.45
N VAL A 247 12.02 11.53 -15.87
CA VAL A 247 11.29 12.67 -16.46
C VAL A 247 11.18 13.81 -15.44
N ILE A 248 11.02 15.03 -15.95
CA ILE A 248 10.70 16.21 -15.12
C ILE A 248 9.18 16.38 -15.14
N VAL A 249 8.59 16.57 -13.96
CA VAL A 249 7.15 16.79 -13.74
C VAL A 249 6.93 18.05 -12.92
#